data_AF-A0A0F2L7R7-F1
#
_entry.id   AF-A0A0F2L7R7-F1
#
_cell.length_a   1.000
_cell.length_b   1.000
_cell.length_c   1.000
_cell.angle_alpha   90.00
_cell.angle_beta   90.00
_cell.angle_gamma   90.00
#
_symmetry.space_group_name_H-M   'P 1'
#
loop_
_entity.id
_entity.type
_entity.pdbx_description
1 polymer ?
#
loop_
_entity_poly.entity_id
_entity_poly.type
_entity_poly.pdbx_seq_one_letter_code
_entity_poly.pdbx_strand_id
1 'polypeptide(L)' 'MSGSLVIGRTLVREVEVKSALSRSGLPEYDYALNPYVGCQHGCVYCYAREFTRGEPSVKWGEVVYVK' A
#
# COMPACT_ATOMS: atom_id res chain seq x y z
N MET A 1 5.64 -16.92 -5.27
CA MET A 1 5.14 -16.43 -6.58
C MET A 1 4.21 -15.29 -6.28
N SER A 2 4.67 -14.04 -6.43
CA SER A 2 3.81 -12.87 -6.26
C SER A 2 2.76 -12.83 -7.35
N GLY A 3 1.50 -13.12 -7.01
CA GLY A 3 0.38 -13.03 -7.94
C GLY A 3 0.05 -11.58 -8.29
N SER A 4 -0.53 -11.36 -9.46
CA SER A 4 -1.21 -10.09 -9.78
C SER A 4 -2.64 -10.41 -10.24
N LEU A 5 -3.60 -9.67 -9.70
CA LEU A 5 -5.02 -9.80 -9.97
C LEU A 5 -5.60 -8.42 -10.31
N VAL A 6 -6.61 -8.35 -11.16
CA VAL A 6 -7.36 -7.11 -11.38
C VAL A 6 -8.70 -7.21 -10.65
N ILE A 7 -8.98 -6.25 -9.76
CA ILE A 7 -10.26 -6.11 -9.07
C ILE A 7 -10.92 -4.83 -9.57
N GLY A 8 -11.98 -4.97 -10.38
CA GLY A 8 -12.59 -3.84 -11.07
C GLY A 8 -11.60 -3.18 -12.04
N ARG A 9 -11.19 -1.95 -11.73
CA ARG A 9 -10.20 -1.17 -12.49
C ARG A 9 -8.84 -1.04 -11.79
N THR A 10 -8.63 -1.79 -10.71
CA THR A 10 -7.44 -1.70 -9.87
C THR A 10 -6.59 -2.94 -10.03
N LEU A 11 -5.30 -2.75 -10.32
CA LEU A 11 -4.29 -3.79 -10.30
C LEU A 11 -3.87 -4.06 -8.86
N VAL A 12 -4.15 -5.26 -8.38
CA VAL A 12 -3.67 -5.77 -7.10
C VAL A 12 -2.44 -6.64 -7.36
N ARG A 13 -1.32 -6.31 -6.71
CA ARG A 13 -0.06 -7.05 -6.86
C ARG A 13 0.45 -7.45 -5.49
N GLU A 14 0.64 -8.74 -5.27
CA GLU A 14 1.42 -9.20 -4.13
C GLU A 14 2.89 -8.81 -4.33
N VAL A 15 3.59 -8.41 -3.27
CA VAL A 15 4.99 -8.03 -3.34
C VAL A 15 5.75 -8.71 -2.21
N GLU A 16 6.90 -9.31 -2.54
CA GLU A 16 7.79 -9.81 -1.51
C GLU A 16 8.45 -8.63 -0.79
N VAL A 17 8.38 -8.65 0.54
CA VAL A 17 8.99 -7.64 1.41
C VAL A 17 10.01 -8.27 2.34
N LYS A 18 11.02 -7.49 2.73
CA LYS A 18 12.00 -7.92 3.74
C LYS A 18 11.36 -8.15 5.12
N SER A 19 10.35 -7.35 5.45
CA SER A 19 9.57 -7.47 6.69
C SER A 19 8.14 -7.00 6.45
N ALA A 20 7.16 -7.75 6.98
CA ALA A 20 5.76 -7.32 6.98
C ALA A 20 5.53 -6.15 7.94
N LEU A 21 6.25 -6.13 9.07
CA LEU A 21 6.15 -5.11 10.10
C LEU A 21 7.24 -4.03 9.93
N SER A 22 6.88 -2.80 10.29
CA SER A 22 7.81 -1.68 10.51
C SER A 22 7.83 -1.31 11.98
N ARG A 23 8.91 -0.71 12.48
CA ARG A 23 8.90 -0.13 13.84
C ARG A 23 7.85 0.97 13.93
N SER A 24 7.08 0.95 15.00
CA SER A 24 6.07 1.97 15.26
C SER A 24 6.75 3.23 15.83
N GLY A 25 6.17 4.40 15.51
CA GLY A 25 6.52 5.68 16.14
C GLY A 25 5.61 6.04 17.32
N LEU A 26 4.63 5.20 17.64
CA LEU A 26 3.72 5.39 18.77
C LEU A 26 4.34 4.85 20.07
N PRO A 27 4.12 5.52 21.22
CA PRO A 27 4.72 5.11 22.48
C PRO A 27 4.20 3.76 23.02
N GLU A 28 2.99 3.35 22.64
CA GLU A 28 2.37 2.12 23.16
C GLU A 28 2.70 0.86 22.35
N TYR A 29 3.31 1.00 21.17
CA TYR A 29 3.48 -0.12 20.23
C TYR A 29 4.91 -0.21 19.71
N ASP A 30 5.44 -1.43 19.64
CA ASP A 30 6.78 -1.67 19.07
C ASP A 30 6.78 -1.65 17.54
N TYR A 31 5.68 -2.10 16.92
CA TYR A 31 5.57 -2.33 15.49
C TYR A 31 4.21 -1.88 14.94
N ALA A 32 4.19 -1.57 13.64
CA ALA A 32 3.00 -1.31 12.87
C ALA A 32 2.98 -2.19 11.62
N LEU A 33 1.79 -2.63 11.23
CA LEU A 33 1.53 -3.31 9.96
C LEU A 33 0.79 -2.34 9.04
N ASN A 34 1.41 -1.98 7.92
CA ASN A 34 0.68 -1.46 6.78
C ASN A 34 0.66 -2.53 5.68
N PRO A 35 -0.41 -3.33 5.57
CA PRO A 35 -0.46 -4.47 4.66
C PRO A 35 -0.64 -4.04 3.19
N TYR A 36 -1.03 -2.78 2.95
CA TYR A 36 -1.36 -2.29 1.63
C TYR A 36 -0.58 -1.02 1.26
N VAL A 37 -0.17 -0.90 0.02
CA VAL A 37 0.45 0.33 -0.51
C VAL A 37 -0.25 0.73 -1.80
N GLY A 38 -0.83 1.92 -1.83
CA GLY A 38 -1.76 2.33 -2.88
C GLY A 38 -3.22 2.32 -2.40
N CYS A 39 -4.15 2.46 -3.32
CA CYS A 39 -5.58 2.55 -3.01
C CYS A 39 -6.44 2.17 -4.21
N GLN A 40 -7.59 1.53 -3.97
CA GLN A 40 -8.63 1.27 -4.99
C GLN A 40 -9.60 2.44 -5.17
N HIS A 41 -9.81 3.27 -4.14
CA HIS A 41 -10.78 4.36 -4.18
C HIS A 41 -10.31 5.60 -4.98
N GLY A 42 -9.03 5.97 -4.84
CA GLY A 42 -8.46 7.09 -5.60
C GLY A 42 -8.96 8.48 -5.20
N CYS A 43 -9.31 8.72 -3.92
CA CYS A 43 -9.80 10.02 -3.48
C CYS A 43 -8.77 11.14 -3.75
N VAL A 44 -9.21 12.22 -4.39
CA VAL A 44 -8.35 13.37 -4.77
C VAL A 44 -7.71 14.08 -3.59
N TYR A 45 -8.34 13.99 -2.41
CA TYR A 45 -7.91 14.64 -1.16
C TYR A 45 -7.20 13.67 -0.19
N CYS A 46 -6.85 12.46 -0.63
CA CYS A 46 -6.29 11.46 0.27
C CYS A 46 -4.87 11.83 0.72
N TYR A 47 -4.70 12.12 2.01
CA TYR A 47 -3.39 12.44 2.57
C TYR A 47 -2.38 11.29 2.41
N ALA A 48 -2.84 10.03 2.44
CA ALA A 48 -1.98 8.86 2.37
C ALA A 48 -1.19 8.77 1.04
N ARG A 49 -1.68 9.41 -0.03
CA ARG A 49 -0.98 9.50 -1.32
C ARG A 49 0.38 10.18 -1.18
N GLU A 50 0.45 11.26 -0.40
CA GLU A 50 1.69 12.03 -0.18
C GLU A 50 2.75 11.23 0.59
N PHE A 51 2.31 10.37 1.51
CA PHE A 51 3.21 9.50 2.29
C PHE A 51 3.54 8.19 1.58
N THR A 52 2.86 7.90 0.47
CA THR A 52 3.12 6.72 -0.36
C THR A 52 4.23 7.05 -1.37
N ARG A 53 5.13 6.10 -1.60
CA ARG A 53 6.25 6.27 -2.54
C ARG A 53 6.10 5.35 -3.74
N GLY A 54 6.74 5.71 -4.85
CA GLY A 54 6.86 4.89 -6.04
C GLY A 54 5.57 4.83 -6.88
N GLU A 55 5.43 3.78 -7.69
CA GLU A 55 4.28 3.60 -8.58
C GLU A 55 2.92 3.80 -7.87
N PRO A 56 2.68 3.26 -6.65
CA PRO A 56 1.38 3.41 -6.01
C PRO A 56 0.96 4.85 -5.70
N SER A 57 1.89 5.79 -5.49
CA SER A 57 1.52 7.19 -5.25
C SER A 57 1.18 7.96 -6.53
N VAL A 58 1.79 7.57 -7.65
CA VAL A 58 1.50 8.12 -8.98
C VAL A 58 0.19 7.57 -9.53
N LYS A 59 -0.03 6.26 -9.38
CA LYS A 59 -1.22 5.54 -9.85
C LYS A 59 -2.29 5.37 -8.75
N TRP A 60 -2.54 6.44 -8.01
CA TRP A 60 -3.47 6.41 -6.86
C TRP A 60 -4.91 6.14 -7.31
N GLY A 61 -5.52 5.04 -6.84
CA GLY A 61 -6.82 4.56 -7.32
C GLY A 61 -6.75 3.40 -8.30
N GLU A 62 -5.58 3.18 -8.91
CA GLU A 62 -5.39 2.20 -9.98
C GLU A 62 -4.54 1.01 -9.56
N VAL A 63 -3.74 1.14 -8.50
CA VAL A 63 -2.89 0.05 -8.01
C VAL A 63 -2.92 -0.09 -6.50
N VAL A 64 -2.90 -1.33 -6.04
CA VAL A 64 -2.70 -1.71 -4.63
C VAL A 64 -1.66 -2.81 -4.58
N TYR A 65 -0.57 -2.57 -3.86
CA TYR A 65 0.37 -3.62 -3.51
C TYR A 65 -0.03 -4.25 -2.19
N VAL A 66 0.05 -5.57 -2.12
CA VAL A 66 -0.20 -6.38 -0.93
C VAL A 66 1.12 -6.97 -0.49
N LYS A 67 1.54 -6.69 0.75
CA LYS A 67 2.79 -7.23 1.30
C LYS A 67 2.64 -8.66 1.79
#